data_AF-A0A416HTP8-F1
#
_entry.id   AF-A0A416HTP8-F1
#
_cell.length_a   1.000
_cell.length_b   1.000
_cell.length_c   1.000
_cell.angle_alpha   90.00
_cell.angle_beta   90.00
_cell.angle_gamma   90.00
#
_symmetry.space_group_name_H-M   'P 1'
#
loop_
_entity.id
_entity.type
_entity.pdbx_description
1 polymer ?
#
loop_
_entity_poly.entity_id
_entity_poly.type
_entity_poly.pdbx_seq_one_letter_code
_entity_poly.pdbx_strand_id
1 'polypeptide(L)' 'MPAGFTPDELREAHRALLTTLYKCKKMDAAKLGKSQQTLLKRRIAALKIALTLIEKEQAQEEKG' A
#
# COMPACT_ATOMS: atom_id res chain seq x y z
N MET A 1 11.64 23.93 0.85
CA MET A 1 10.75 22.76 0.91
C MET A 1 11.46 21.71 1.75
N PRO A 2 10.90 21.18 2.84
CA PRO A 2 11.55 20.11 3.57
C PRO A 2 11.69 18.91 2.64
N ALA A 3 12.88 18.30 2.62
CA ALA A 3 13.27 17.24 1.69
C ALA A 3 12.88 15.83 2.16
N GLY A 4 11.83 15.72 2.99
CA GLY A 4 11.40 14.46 3.60
C GLY A 4 9.91 14.48 3.93
N PHE A 5 9.35 13.28 4.10
CA PHE A 5 7.96 13.08 4.52
C PHE A 5 7.90 13.14 6.03
N THR A 6 6.88 13.78 6.59
CA THR A 6 6.67 13.74 8.04
C THR A 6 6.19 12.35 8.48
N PRO A 7 6.47 11.93 9.74
CA PRO A 7 5.96 10.67 10.27
C PRO A 7 4.43 10.54 10.18
N ASP A 8 3.71 11.65 10.32
CA ASP A 8 2.25 11.70 10.16
C ASP A 8 1.81 11.45 8.71
N GLU A 9 2.48 12.06 7.72
CA GLU A 9 2.23 11.80 6.30
C GLU A 9 2.51 10.34 5.93
N LEU A 10 3.60 9.75 6.43
CA LEU A 10 3.92 8.34 6.23
C LEU A 10 2.86 7.44 6.85
N ARG A 11 2.39 7.76 8.06
CA ARG A 11 1.34 7.01 8.76
C ARG A 11 -0.01 7.11 8.06
N GLU A 12 -0.37 8.29 7.56
CA GLU A 12 -1.60 8.50 6.81
C GLU A 12 -1.56 7.76 5.47
N ALA A 13 -0.46 7.85 4.73
CA ALA A 13 -0.24 7.11 3.49
C ALA A 13 -0.31 5.59 3.73
N HIS A 14 0.35 5.09 4.77
CA HIS A 14 0.29 3.69 5.18
C HIS A 14 -1.16 3.24 5.43
N ARG A 15 -1.92 4.00 6.22
CA ARG A 15 -3.33 3.71 6.50
C ARG A 15 -4.19 3.72 5.23
N ALA A 16 -4.02 4.71 4.36
CA ALA A 16 -4.75 4.81 3.10
C ALA A 16 -4.49 3.61 2.18
N LEU A 17 -3.23 3.19 2.05
CA LEU A 17 -2.86 2.01 1.26
C LEU A 17 -3.39 0.71 1.88
N LEU A 18 -3.37 0.59 3.21
CA LEU A 18 -3.88 -0.59 3.92
C LEU A 18 -5.39 -0.75 3.72
N THR A 19 -6.16 0.34 3.82
CA THR A 19 -7.62 0.29 3.53
C THR A 19 -7.91 -0.07 2.07
N THR A 20 -7.09 0.43 1.14
CA THR A 20 -7.20 0.10 -0.29
C THR A 20 -6.89 -1.38 -0.53
N LEU A 21 -5.84 -1.90 0.09
CA LEU A 21 -5.47 -3.30 0.05
C LEU A 21 -6.58 -4.20 0.62
N TYR A 22 -7.18 -3.80 1.73
CA TYR A 22 -8.29 -4.54 2.34
C TYR A 22 -9.49 -4.61 1.40
N LYS A 23 -9.88 -3.48 0.78
CA LYS A 23 -10.93 -3.46 -0.25
C LYS A 23 -10.61 -4.39 -1.41
N CYS A 24 -9.39 -4.34 -1.93
CA CYS A 24 -8.94 -5.23 -3.01
C CYS A 24 -8.96 -6.71 -2.61
N LYS A 25 -8.60 -7.06 -1.37
CA LYS A 25 -8.67 -8.45 -0.87
C LYS A 25 -10.11 -8.92 -0.66
N LYS A 26 -11.01 -8.03 -0.25
CA LYS A 26 -12.43 -8.34 -0.03
C LYS A 26 -13.21 -8.46 -1.35
N MET A 27 -12.66 -7.98 -2.46
CA MET A 27 -13.23 -8.21 -3.78
C MET A 27 -13.18 -9.69 -4.11
N ASP A 28 -14.34 -10.26 -4.39
CA ASP A 28 -14.48 -11.66 -4.78
C ASP A 28 -13.96 -11.88 -6.19
N ALA A 29 -12.67 -12.20 -6.31
CA ALA A 29 -12.00 -12.43 -7.58
C ALA A 29 -12.71 -13.49 -8.46
N ALA A 30 -13.46 -14.42 -7.88
CA ALA A 30 -14.18 -15.44 -8.65
C ALA A 30 -15.33 -14.85 -9.47
N LYS A 31 -15.88 -13.69 -9.07
CA LYS A 31 -16.92 -12.97 -9.82
C LYS A 31 -16.36 -12.01 -10.89
N LEU A 32 -15.05 -11.76 -10.89
CA LEU A 32 -14.41 -10.88 -11.86
C LEU A 32 -13.95 -11.67 -13.10
N GLY A 33 -13.98 -11.02 -14.27
CA GLY A 33 -13.43 -11.59 -15.51
C GLY A 33 -11.92 -11.83 -15.42
N LYS A 34 -11.37 -12.74 -16.25
CA LYS A 34 -9.94 -13.14 -16.21
C LYS A 34 -8.96 -11.95 -16.22
N SER A 35 -9.22 -10.92 -17.02
CA SER A 35 -8.41 -9.70 -17.10
C SER A 35 -8.42 -8.89 -15.79
N GLN A 36 -9.60 -8.76 -15.19
CA GLN A 36 -9.78 -8.06 -13.93
C GLN A 36 -9.16 -8.82 -12.75
N GLN A 37 -9.20 -10.16 -12.75
CA GLN A 37 -8.51 -10.99 -11.74
C GLN A 37 -7.00 -10.77 -11.78
N THR A 38 -6.41 -10.78 -12.98
CA THR A 38 -4.98 -10.51 -13.15
C THR A 38 -4.63 -9.09 -12.69
N LEU A 39 -5.44 -8.09 -13.04
CA LEU A 39 -5.26 -6.72 -12.59
C LEU A 39 -5.33 -6.60 -11.07
N LEU A 40 -6.31 -7.25 -10.43
CA LEU A 40 -6.48 -7.23 -8.98
C LEU A 40 -5.28 -7.86 -8.28
N LYS A 41 -4.78 -9.01 -8.75
CA LYS A 41 -3.56 -9.64 -8.22
C LYS A 41 -2.35 -8.73 -8.32
N ARG A 42 -2.16 -8.06 -9.47
CA ARG A 42 -1.04 -7.11 -9.68
C ARG A 42 -1.16 -5.88 -8.78
N ARG A 43 -2.37 -5.32 -8.62
CA ARG A 43 -2.63 -4.20 -7.70
C ARG A 43 -2.32 -4.57 -6.25
N ILE A 44 -2.76 -5.75 -5.80
CA ILE A 44 -2.45 -6.27 -4.46
C ILE A 44 -0.95 -6.41 -4.25
N ALA A 45 -0.21 -6.92 -5.25
CA ALA A 45 1.24 -7.04 -5.16
C ALA A 45 1.94 -5.67 -5.05
N ALA A 46 1.55 -4.70 -5.87
CA ALA A 46 2.09 -3.34 -5.82
C ALA A 46 1.80 -2.65 -4.47
N LEU A 47 0.58 -2.80 -3.94
CA LEU A 47 0.20 -2.24 -2.64
C LEU A 47 1.02 -2.83 -1.50
N LYS A 48 1.31 -4.13 -1.53
CA LYS A 48 2.20 -4.76 -0.53
C LYS A 48 3.60 -4.18 -0.59
N ILE A 49 4.16 -4.01 -1.79
CA ILE A 49 5.50 -3.41 -1.97
C ILE A 49 5.51 -1.98 -1.44
N ALA A 50 4.50 -1.17 -1.77
CA ALA A 50 4.39 0.20 -1.29
C ALA A 50 4.31 0.28 0.25
N LEU A 51 3.53 -0.59 0.89
CA LEU A 51 3.46 -0.66 2.36
C LEU A 51 4.82 -1.01 2.97
N THR A 52 5.52 -2.01 2.43
CA THR A 52 6.86 -2.38 2.90
C THR A 52 7.89 -1.26 2.70
N LEU A 53 7.77 -0.46 1.64
CA LEU A 53 8.65 0.70 1.45
C LEU A 53 8.36 1.80 2.49
N ILE A 54 7.10 2.06 2.81
CA ILE A 54 6.74 3.04 3.84
C ILE A 54 7.19 2.56 5.22
N GLU A 55 7.01 1.29 5.56
CA GLU A 55 7.52 0.71 6.82
C GLU A 55 9.04 0.86 6.93
N LYS A 56 9.77 0.70 5.82
CA LYS A 56 11.22 0.92 5.78
C LYS A 56 11.58 2.39 6.00
N GLU A 57 10.89 3.31 5.34
CA GLU A 57 11.09 4.76 5.51
C GLU A 57 10.86 5.17 6.97
N GLN A 58 9.76 4.71 7.57
CA GLN A 58 9.45 4.94 8.98
C GLN A 58 10.55 4.42 9.92
N ALA A 59 11.09 3.23 9.64
CA ALA A 59 12.20 2.65 10.42
C ALA A 59 13.54 3.35 10.19
N GLN A 60 13.72 4.08 9.08
CA GLN A 60 14.89 4.91 8.83
C GLN A 60 14.80 6.25 9.59
N GLU A 61 13.61 6.83 9.70
CA GLU A 61 13.36 8.08 10.43
C GLU A 61 13.57 7.95 11.95
N GLU A 62 13.28 6.77 12.54
CA GLU A 62 13.54 6.50 13.96
C GLU A 62 15.04 6.37 14.32
N LYS A 63 15.94 6.32 13.34
CA LYS A 63 17.39 6.13 13.54
C LYS A 63 18.26 7.35 13.21
N GLY A 64 17.65 8.47 12.80
CA GLY A 64 18.32 9.76 12.55
C GLY A 64 18.19 10.71 13.72
#